data_AF-A0A182H9C0-F1
#
_entry.id   AF-A0A182H9C0-F1
#
_cell.length_a   1.000
_cell.length_b   1.000
_cell.length_c   1.000
_cell.angle_alpha   90.00
_cell.angle_beta   90.00
_cell.angle_gamma   90.00
#
_symmetry.space_group_name_H-M   'P 1'
#
loop_
_entity.id
_entity.type
_entity.pdbx_description
1 polymer ?
#
loop_
_entity_poly.entity_id
_entity_poly.type
_entity_poly.pdbx_seq_one_letter_code
_entity_poly.pdbx_strand_id
1 'polypeptide(L)'
;MKTRIRTGQYDFPNPEWQNVSQAAKDLIKGMLSVEPEKRLTIDQVMRNPWVRLYTEVPQTPLHTGRVLKEGEETWPEVQEEMTRSLANMRVDYDQMHIKNLDSSNNALLNKRRKRGEDKVKN
;
A
#
# COMPACT_ATOMS: atom_id res chain seq x y z
N MET A 1 11.66 0.93 -2.41
CA MET A 1 10.31 1.37 -2.82
C MET A 1 9.24 1.11 -1.74
N LYS A 2 9.15 -0.10 -1.16
CA LYS A 2 8.17 -0.48 -0.10
C LYS A 2 7.95 0.52 1.03
N THR A 3 9.03 1.09 1.58
CA THR A 3 8.94 2.04 2.71
C THR A 3 8.25 3.34 2.30
N ARG A 4 8.47 3.82 1.07
CA ARG A 4 7.97 5.12 0.58
C ARG A 4 6.46 5.14 0.37
N ILE A 5 5.90 4.05 -0.15
CA ILE A 5 4.45 3.87 -0.29
C ILE A 5 3.79 3.79 1.09
N ARG A 6 4.39 3.04 2.03
CA ARG A 6 3.88 2.90 3.41
C ARG A 6 4.03 4.17 4.25
N THR A 7 5.00 5.03 3.95
CA THR A 7 5.20 6.33 4.63
C THR A 7 4.49 7.49 3.94
N GLY A 8 3.79 7.25 2.82
CA GLY A 8 3.08 8.30 2.07
C GLY A 8 4.01 9.28 1.36
N GLN A 9 5.30 8.94 1.24
CA GLN A 9 6.30 9.77 0.57
C GLN A 9 6.32 9.45 -0.92
N TYR A 10 5.39 10.08 -1.66
CA TYR A 10 5.34 10.02 -3.11
C TYR A 10 5.94 11.31 -3.68
N ASP A 11 7.02 11.15 -4.45
CA ASP A 11 7.64 12.24 -5.20
C ASP A 11 7.19 12.20 -6.66
N PHE A 12 7.22 13.36 -7.29
CA PHE A 12 6.92 13.54 -8.71
C PHE A 12 8.18 14.05 -9.42
N PRO A 13 9.13 13.16 -9.74
CA PRO A 13 10.46 13.55 -10.24
C PRO A 13 10.41 14.20 -11.62
N ASN A 14 11.39 15.07 -11.87
CA ASN A 14 11.67 15.59 -13.20
C ASN A 14 12.60 14.63 -13.95
N PRO A 15 12.49 14.55 -15.30
CA PRO A 15 11.63 15.35 -16.18
C PRO A 15 10.18 14.85 -16.36
N GLU A 16 9.87 13.62 -15.93
CA GLU A 16 8.63 12.93 -16.30
C GLU A 16 7.36 13.63 -15.81
N TRP A 17 7.45 14.25 -14.63
CA TRP A 17 6.32 14.91 -13.98
C TRP A 17 6.33 16.44 -14.11
N GLN A 18 7.31 17.02 -14.80
CA GLN A 18 7.47 18.47 -14.90
C GLN A 18 6.22 19.14 -15.48
N ASN A 19 5.69 18.56 -16.56
CA ASN A 19 4.56 19.13 -17.31
C ASN A 19 3.20 18.56 -16.89
N VAL A 20 3.17 17.66 -15.90
CA VAL A 20 1.93 17.08 -15.39
C VAL A 20 1.24 18.08 -14.47
N SER A 21 -0.05 18.36 -14.73
CA SER A 21 -0.85 19.31 -13.97
C SER A 21 -0.86 19.03 -12.46
N GLN A 22 -0.90 20.09 -11.65
CA GLN A 22 -0.98 19.94 -10.19
C GLN A 22 -2.26 19.20 -9.75
N ALA A 23 -3.38 19.42 -10.44
CA ALA A 23 -4.64 18.72 -10.18
C ALA A 23 -4.50 17.19 -10.29
N ALA A 24 -3.75 16.69 -11.29
CA ALA A 24 -3.47 15.26 -11.41
C ALA A 24 -2.62 14.74 -10.25
N LYS A 25 -1.58 15.48 -9.86
CA LYS A 25 -0.69 15.11 -8.75
C LYS A 25 -1.45 15.06 -7.42
N ASP A 26 -2.32 16.03 -7.17
CA ASP A 26 -3.14 16.07 -5.95
C ASP A 26 -4.17 14.94 -5.90
N LEU A 27 -4.78 14.60 -7.04
CA LEU A 27 -5.67 13.44 -7.15
C LEU A 27 -4.92 12.14 -6.78
N ILE A 28 -3.70 11.95 -7.30
CA ILE A 28 -2.86 10.78 -6.97
C ILE A 28 -2.55 10.73 -5.47
N LYS A 29 -2.13 11.85 -4.86
CA LYS A 29 -1.87 11.92 -3.42
C LYS A 29 -3.09 11.54 -2.59
N GLY A 30 -4.28 12.00 -2.98
CA GLY A 30 -5.53 11.67 -2.29
C GLY A 30 -5.91 10.18 -2.41
N MET A 31 -5.68 9.56 -3.56
CA MET A 31 -5.92 8.12 -3.75
C MET A 31 -4.89 7.24 -3.02
N LEU A 32 -3.66 7.72 -2.88
CA LEU A 32 -2.56 6.99 -2.23
C LEU A 32 -2.38 7.35 -0.74
N SER A 33 -3.39 7.96 -0.11
CA SER A 33 -3.37 8.25 1.32
C SER A 33 -3.12 6.98 2.15
N VAL A 34 -2.17 7.08 3.07
CA VAL A 34 -1.76 5.99 3.98
C VAL A 34 -2.90 5.65 4.93
N GLU A 35 -3.56 6.67 5.47
CA GLU A 35 -4.71 6.53 6.35
C GLU A 35 -5.95 6.16 5.51
N PRO A 36 -6.51 4.93 5.66
CA PRO A 36 -7.63 4.48 4.84
C PRO A 36 -8.86 5.37 4.95
N GLU A 37 -9.12 5.92 6.15
CA GLU A 37 -10.26 6.81 6.42
C GLU A 37 -10.15 8.17 5.71
N LYS A 38 -8.92 8.64 5.44
CA LYS A 38 -8.66 9.89 4.72
C LYS A 38 -8.49 9.67 3.21
N ARG A 39 -8.44 8.42 2.75
CA ARG A 39 -8.29 8.08 1.34
C ARG A 39 -9.54 8.47 0.57
N LEU A 40 -9.36 9.03 -0.62
CA LEU A 40 -10.48 9.38 -1.48
C LEU A 40 -11.36 8.15 -1.75
N THR A 41 -12.65 8.32 -1.53
CA THR A 41 -13.69 7.38 -1.95
C THR A 41 -13.86 7.43 -3.47
N ILE A 42 -14.43 6.37 -4.03
CA ILE A 42 -14.67 6.32 -5.48
C ILE A 42 -15.56 7.46 -5.96
N ASP A 43 -16.57 7.86 -5.20
CA ASP A 43 -17.46 8.98 -5.55
C ASP A 43 -16.72 10.32 -5.61
N GLN A 44 -15.79 10.54 -4.68
CA GLN A 44 -14.95 11.75 -4.69
C GLN A 44 -14.00 11.76 -5.89
N VAL A 45 -13.43 10.61 -6.25
CA VAL A 45 -12.59 10.47 -7.45
C VAL A 45 -13.39 10.76 -8.72
N MET A 46 -14.59 10.18 -8.86
CA MET A 46 -15.43 10.38 -10.04
C MET A 46 -15.95 11.82 -10.19
N ARG A 47 -16.12 12.53 -9.08
CA ARG A 47 -16.50 13.96 -9.09
C ARG A 47 -15.31 14.90 -9.33
N ASN A 48 -14.08 14.41 -9.19
CA ASN A 48 -12.89 15.22 -9.41
C ASN A 48 -12.86 15.75 -10.86
N PRO A 49 -12.60 17.04 -11.10
CA PRO A 49 -12.59 17.61 -12.45
C PRO A 49 -11.67 16.88 -13.43
N TRP A 50 -10.54 16.34 -12.95
CA TRP A 50 -9.59 15.62 -13.79
C TRP A 50 -10.19 14.31 -14.37
N VAL A 51 -11.16 13.71 -13.68
CA VAL A 51 -11.89 12.51 -14.14
C VAL A 51 -13.23 12.91 -14.79
N ARG A 52 -14.00 13.80 -14.16
CA ARG A 52 -15.33 14.21 -14.62
C ARG A 52 -15.29 14.94 -15.95
N LEU A 53 -14.27 15.78 -16.16
CA LEU A 53 -14.07 16.58 -17.37
C LEU A 53 -12.89 16.02 -18.18
N TYR A 54 -12.80 14.69 -18.29
CA TYR A 54 -11.68 14.00 -18.95
C TYR A 54 -11.44 14.45 -20.40
N THR A 55 -12.42 15.06 -21.07
CA THR A 55 -12.29 15.63 -22.42
C THR A 55 -11.60 17.00 -22.45
N GLU A 56 -11.55 17.69 -21.31
CA GLU A 56 -10.98 19.04 -21.17
C GLU A 56 -9.58 19.03 -20.55
N VAL A 57 -9.04 17.86 -20.21
CA VAL A 57 -7.72 17.74 -19.57
C VAL A 57 -6.58 18.06 -20.55
N PRO A 58 -5.46 18.64 -20.07
CA PRO A 58 -4.32 18.96 -20.92
C PRO A 58 -3.79 17.72 -21.66
N GLN A 59 -3.58 17.84 -22.96
CA GLN A 59 -2.97 16.82 -23.80
C GLN A 59 -1.43 16.85 -23.67
N THR A 60 -0.93 16.85 -22.44
CA THR A 60 0.52 16.86 -22.17
C THR A 60 1.11 15.52 -22.62
N PRO A 61 2.11 15.51 -23.52
CA PRO A 61 2.80 14.28 -23.89
C PRO A 61 3.47 13.64 -22.67
N LEU A 62 3.27 12.34 -22.49
CA LEU A 62 3.80 11.59 -21.36
C LEU A 62 5.01 10.74 -21.77
N HIS A 63 5.94 10.57 -20.83
CA HIS A 63 7.14 9.75 -20.99
C HIS A 63 6.85 8.25 -20.83
N THR A 64 5.62 7.87 -20.45
CA THR A 64 5.23 6.50 -20.07
C THR A 64 5.61 5.46 -21.12
N GLY A 65 5.36 5.72 -22.41
CA GLY A 65 5.66 4.77 -23.48
C GLY A 65 7.17 4.51 -23.66
N ARG A 66 8.02 5.50 -23.38
CA ARG A 66 9.47 5.36 -23.39
C ARG A 66 9.96 4.62 -22.15
N VAL A 67 9.53 5.05 -20.98
CA VAL A 67 9.94 4.48 -19.68
C VAL A 67 9.57 3.00 -19.59
N LEU A 68 8.38 2.59 -20.08
CA LEU A 68 7.97 1.19 -20.07
C LEU A 68 8.80 0.32 -21.01
N LYS A 69 9.27 0.86 -22.14
CA LYS A 69 10.16 0.13 -23.05
C LYS A 69 11.57 0.00 -22.46
N GLU A 70 12.10 1.07 -21.88
CA GLU A 70 13.42 1.07 -21.25
C GLU A 70 13.46 0.16 -20.00
N GLY A 71 12.34 0.08 -19.27
CA GLY A 71 12.20 -0.72 -18.06
C GLY A 71 11.61 -2.13 -18.27
N GLU A 72 11.57 -2.64 -19.51
CA GLU A 72 10.91 -3.92 -19.84
C GLU A 72 11.44 -5.09 -18.99
N GLU A 73 12.76 -5.17 -18.79
CA GLU A 73 13.39 -6.20 -17.96
C GLU A 73 12.98 -6.12 -16.48
N THR A 74 12.77 -4.90 -15.97
CA THR A 74 12.40 -4.65 -14.56
C THR A 74 10.89 -4.70 -14.33
N TRP A 75 10.08 -4.70 -15.39
CA TRP A 75 8.62 -4.64 -15.29
C TRP A 75 8.00 -5.81 -14.50
N PRO A 76 8.48 -7.07 -14.63
CA PRO A 76 7.98 -8.17 -13.80
C PRO A 76 8.15 -7.92 -12.30
N GLU A 77 9.27 -7.32 -11.89
CA GLU A 77 9.53 -7.00 -10.48
C GLU A 77 8.54 -5.96 -9.96
N VAL A 78 8.20 -4.95 -10.78
CA VAL A 78 7.19 -3.94 -10.45
C VAL A 78 5.82 -4.58 -10.24
N GLN A 79 5.43 -5.52 -11.10
CA GLN A 79 4.16 -6.24 -10.98
C GLN A 79 4.11 -7.13 -9.72
N GLU A 80 5.20 -7.82 -9.41
CA GLU A 80 5.32 -8.64 -8.21
C GLU A 80 5.22 -7.79 -6.94
N GLU A 81 5.92 -6.66 -6.92
CA GLU A 81 5.91 -5.72 -5.80
C GLU A 81 4.54 -5.07 -5.58
N MET A 82 3.81 -4.75 -6.66
CA MET A 82 2.43 -4.29 -6.59
C MET A 82 1.54 -5.37 -5.96
N THR A 83 1.68 -6.63 -6.40
CA THR A 83 0.91 -7.77 -5.87
C THR A 83 1.18 -7.98 -4.38
N ARG A 84 2.45 -7.98 -3.97
CA ARG A 84 2.87 -8.10 -2.56
C ARG A 84 2.36 -6.93 -1.72
N SER A 85 2.33 -5.72 -2.26
CA SER A 85 1.82 -4.55 -1.55
C SER A 85 0.32 -4.65 -1.31
N LEU A 86 -0.45 -5.07 -2.31
CA LEU A 86 -1.89 -5.29 -2.19
C LEU A 86 -2.24 -6.39 -1.17
N ALA A 87 -1.46 -7.47 -1.13
CA ALA A 87 -1.65 -8.54 -0.15
C ALA A 87 -1.50 -8.04 1.30
N ASN A 88 -0.59 -7.10 1.56
CA ASN A 88 -0.42 -6.51 2.89
C ASN A 88 -1.50 -5.47 3.26
N MET A 89 -2.07 -4.79 2.27
CA MET A 89 -3.06 -3.72 2.50
C MET A 89 -4.48 -4.26 2.64
N ARG A 90 -4.75 -5.46 2.15
CA ARG A 90 -6.05 -6.12 2.26
C ARG A 90 -6.14 -6.86 3.60
N VAL A 91 -7.29 -6.75 4.25
CA VAL A 91 -7.60 -7.60 5.41
C VAL A 91 -7.85 -9.00 4.86
N ASP A 92 -7.07 -9.97 5.35
CA ASP A 92 -7.27 -11.38 5.07
C ASP A 92 -8.23 -11.96 6.11
N TYR A 93 -9.47 -12.19 5.69
CA TYR A 93 -10.56 -12.66 6.56
C TYR A 93 -10.45 -14.16 6.88
N ASP A 94 -9.61 -14.90 6.15
CA ASP A 94 -9.37 -16.33 6.38
C ASP A 94 -8.22 -16.59 7.38
N GLN A 95 -7.64 -15.52 7.96
CA GLN A 95 -6.60 -15.63 8.98
C GLN A 95 -7.12 -16.34 10.23
N MET A 96 -6.33 -17.28 10.75
CA MET A 96 -6.61 -17.89 12.04
C MET A 96 -6.59 -16.84 13.15
N HIS A 97 -7.65 -16.82 13.96
CA HIS A 97 -7.70 -15.97 15.14
C HIS A 97 -6.79 -16.57 16.23
N ILE A 98 -5.90 -15.74 16.78
CA ILE A 98 -5.05 -16.17 17.90
C ILE A 98 -5.97 -16.45 19.10
N LYS A 99 -5.87 -17.67 19.63
CA LYS A 99 -6.60 -18.08 20.83
C LYS A 99 -6.12 -17.24 22.02
N ASN A 100 -7.02 -16.99 22.98
CA ASN A 100 -6.64 -16.41 24.27
C ASN A 100 -5.56 -17.26 24.95
N LEU A 101 -4.70 -16.62 25.75
CA LEU A 101 -3.55 -17.28 26.39
C LEU A 101 -3.97 -18.52 27.20
N ASP A 102 -5.10 -18.44 27.90
CA ASP A 102 -5.63 -19.52 28.74
C ASP A 102 -6.02 -20.76 27.92
N SER A 103 -6.64 -20.52 26.77
CA SER A 103 -7.05 -21.57 25.81
C SER A 103 -5.94 -22.02 24.86
N SER A 104 -4.79 -21.34 24.87
CA SER A 104 -3.66 -21.62 23.99
C SER A 104 -2.79 -22.74 24.56
N ASN A 105 -2.50 -23.73 23.70
CA ASN A 105 -1.64 -24.85 24.01
C ASN A 105 -0.52 -24.94 22.98
N ASN A 106 0.71 -24.62 23.40
CA ASN A 106 1.90 -24.84 22.58
C ASN A 106 3.10 -25.24 23.46
N ALA A 107 4.07 -25.91 22.85
CA ALA A 107 5.21 -26.49 23.55
C ALA A 107 6.03 -25.47 24.35
N LEU A 108 6.20 -24.25 23.82
CA LEU A 108 6.95 -23.18 24.49
C LEU A 108 6.19 -22.64 25.71
N LEU A 109 4.89 -22.36 25.58
CA LEU A 109 4.03 -21.92 26.68
C LEU A 109 3.99 -22.96 27.80
N ASN A 110 3.86 -24.25 27.47
CA ASN A 110 3.83 -25.32 28.47
C ASN A 110 5.16 -25.44 29.23
N LYS A 111 6.30 -25.33 28.53
CA LYS A 111 7.63 -25.30 29.18
C LYS A 111 7.76 -24.11 30.14
N ARG A 112 7.27 -22.93 29.75
CA ARG A 112 7.31 -21.71 30.58
C ARG A 112 6.38 -21.80 31.80
N ARG A 113 5.17 -22.36 31.64
CA ARG A 113 4.22 -22.60 32.75
C ARG A 113 4.83 -23.53 33.81
N LYS A 114 5.39 -24.66 33.39
CA LYS A 114 6.07 -25.61 34.30
C LYS A 114 7.21 -24.96 35.10
N ARG A 115 8.10 -24.20 34.43
CA ARG A 115 9.20 -23.50 35.10
C ARG A 115 8.72 -22.44 36.10
N GLY A 116 7.56 -21.83 35.87
CA GLY A 116 6.94 -20.89 36.81
C GLY A 116 6.40 -21.60 38.06
N GLU A 117 5.72 -22.73 37.88
CA GLU A 117 5.21 -23.56 38.98
C GLU A 117 6.35 -24.11 39.86
N ASP A 118 7.46 -24.51 39.27
CA ASP A 118 8.64 -25.02 40.00
C ASP A 118 9.32 -23.93 40.85
N LYS A 119 9.18 -22.66 40.48
CA LYS A 119 9.71 -21.52 41.25
C LYS A 119 8.82 -21.07 42.41
N VAL A 120 7.52 -21.35 42.35
CA VAL A 120 6.56 -20.96 43.40
C VAL A 120 6.51 -22.01 44.52
N LYS A 121 6.98 -23.23 44.26
CA LYS A 121 7.01 -24.36 45.21
C LYS A 121 8.28 -24.44 46.06
N ASN A 122 9.28 -23.60 45.82
CA ASN A 122 10.50 -23.42 46.63
C ASN A 122 10.45 -22.08 47.35
#